data_AF-A0A7J3KXM5-F1
#
_entry.id   AF-A0A7J3KXM5-F1
#
_cell.length_a   1.000
_cell.length_b   1.000
_cell.length_c   1.000
_cell.angle_alpha   90.00
_cell.angle_beta   90.00
_cell.angle_gamma   90.00
#
_symmetry.space_group_name_H-M   'P 1'
#
loop_
_entity.id
_entity.type
_entity.pdbx_description
1 polymer ?
#
loop_
_entity_poly.entity_id
_entity_poly.type
_entity_poly.pdbx_seq_one_letter_code
_entity_poly.pdbx_strand_id
1 'polypeptide(L)'
;MIRSYLRENKSKEAMELFFKNACILCKIFGAPSYTGKVTFSDAYPIDENGKPFPFSFDIKTGIAIDRKTGAVYSGALYTLEYVKPGVSFKFSIHCTNLPNYALGLLATVMSMIQTGDVKIGGFKTRGLGGIRFEKLFIRARDLPKIESPILRSLEEGVDEEVDLSNLVTLKDGWLIAEGSSAWNVLRKLEEVWWRAGPKGRSNQTESKR
;
A
#
# COMPACT_ATOMS: atom_id res chain seq x y z
N MET A 1 0.00 -26.62 -12.31
CA MET A 1 -0.74 -27.29 -11.22
C MET A 1 -1.98 -26.52 -10.79
N ILE A 2 -1.91 -25.29 -10.26
CA ILE A 2 -3.14 -24.53 -9.87
C ILE A 2 -4.15 -24.40 -11.04
N ARG A 3 -3.68 -24.09 -12.24
CA ARG A 3 -4.54 -24.00 -13.45
C ARG A 3 -5.22 -25.32 -13.84
N SER A 4 -4.64 -26.48 -13.54
CA SER A 4 -5.31 -27.76 -13.83
C SER A 4 -6.45 -28.01 -12.84
N TYR A 5 -6.23 -27.76 -11.55
CA TYR A 5 -7.30 -27.81 -10.54
C TYR A 5 -8.46 -26.85 -10.86
N LEU A 6 -8.17 -25.62 -11.29
CA LEU A 6 -9.22 -24.67 -11.71
C LEU A 6 -10.01 -25.16 -12.94
N ARG A 7 -9.35 -25.79 -13.93
CA ARG A 7 -10.02 -26.37 -15.11
C ARG A 7 -10.91 -27.57 -14.73
N GLU A 8 -10.53 -28.30 -13.70
CA GLU A 8 -11.30 -29.43 -13.14
C GLU A 8 -12.36 -28.98 -12.11
N ASN A 9 -12.61 -27.67 -11.96
CA ASN A 9 -13.55 -27.09 -11.00
C ASN A 9 -13.23 -27.41 -9.52
N LYS A 10 -11.97 -27.74 -9.21
CA LYS A 10 -11.44 -28.03 -7.87
C LYS A 10 -10.89 -26.75 -7.23
N SER A 11 -11.78 -25.79 -7.00
CA SER A 11 -11.41 -24.45 -6.53
C SER A 11 -10.81 -24.46 -5.13
N LYS A 12 -11.26 -25.36 -4.23
CA LYS A 12 -10.76 -25.42 -2.85
C LYS A 12 -9.31 -25.87 -2.80
N GLU A 13 -8.98 -26.94 -3.52
CA GLU A 13 -7.64 -27.52 -3.61
C GLU A 13 -6.68 -26.56 -4.33
N ALA A 14 -7.17 -25.88 -5.37
CA ALA A 14 -6.41 -24.82 -6.04
C ALA A 14 -6.03 -23.69 -5.06
N MET A 15 -6.97 -23.31 -4.19
CA MET A 15 -6.75 -22.26 -3.18
C MET A 15 -5.83 -22.71 -2.06
N GLU A 16 -6.00 -23.92 -1.52
CA GLU A 16 -5.08 -24.48 -0.52
C GLU A 16 -3.65 -24.55 -1.05
N LEU A 17 -3.48 -25.04 -2.28
CA LEU A 17 -2.17 -25.09 -2.94
C LEU A 17 -1.59 -23.69 -3.15
N PHE A 18 -2.41 -22.71 -3.55
CA PHE A 18 -1.97 -21.33 -3.69
C PHE A 18 -1.52 -20.74 -2.34
N PHE A 19 -2.34 -20.82 -1.30
CA PHE A 19 -2.02 -20.22 0.01
C PHE A 19 -0.80 -20.83 0.67
N LYS A 20 -0.53 -22.12 0.42
CA LYS A 20 0.67 -22.82 0.90
C LYS A 20 1.96 -22.36 0.23
N ASN A 21 1.92 -21.99 -1.06
CA ASN A 21 3.12 -21.70 -1.85
C ASN A 21 3.31 -20.23 -2.22
N ALA A 22 2.24 -19.43 -2.18
CA ALA A 22 2.30 -18.02 -2.55
C ALA A 22 2.96 -17.20 -1.44
N CYS A 23 3.82 -16.26 -1.84
CA CYS A 23 4.33 -15.25 -0.92
C CYS A 23 3.22 -14.29 -0.51
N ILE A 24 3.42 -13.57 0.60
CA ILE A 24 2.45 -12.59 1.09
C ILE A 24 2.08 -11.54 0.05
N LEU A 25 3.05 -11.05 -0.75
CA LEU A 25 2.79 -10.04 -1.77
C LEU A 25 1.84 -10.55 -2.86
N CYS A 26 1.93 -11.82 -3.25
CA CYS A 26 0.99 -12.43 -4.18
C CYS A 26 -0.43 -12.55 -3.58
N LYS A 27 -0.54 -12.79 -2.27
CA LYS A 27 -1.82 -12.83 -1.56
C LYS A 27 -2.46 -11.43 -1.45
N ILE A 28 -1.64 -10.38 -1.33
CA ILE A 28 -2.10 -8.99 -1.21
C ILE A 28 -2.42 -8.38 -2.59
N PHE A 29 -1.44 -8.39 -3.50
CA PHE A 29 -1.49 -7.67 -4.78
C PHE A 29 -1.99 -8.53 -5.95
N GLY A 30 -2.07 -9.85 -5.76
CA GLY A 30 -2.55 -10.78 -6.79
C GLY A 30 -1.44 -11.57 -7.47
N ALA A 31 -1.86 -12.56 -8.26
CA ALA A 31 -1.00 -13.40 -9.09
C ALA A 31 -1.77 -13.84 -10.35
N PRO A 32 -1.13 -14.40 -11.39
CA PRO A 32 -1.80 -14.77 -12.65
C PRO A 32 -3.00 -15.73 -12.57
N SER A 33 -3.31 -16.29 -11.40
CA SER A 33 -4.48 -17.14 -11.16
C SER A 33 -5.13 -16.84 -9.81
N TYR A 34 -4.90 -15.64 -9.25
CA TYR A 34 -5.44 -15.20 -7.98
C TYR A 34 -5.66 -13.68 -7.99
N THR A 35 -6.89 -13.26 -7.73
CA THR A 35 -7.23 -11.83 -7.66
C THR A 35 -6.72 -11.23 -6.35
N GLY A 36 -5.94 -10.15 -6.46
CA GLY A 36 -5.45 -9.39 -5.32
C GLY A 36 -6.59 -8.86 -4.44
N LYS A 37 -6.26 -8.56 -3.19
CA LYS A 37 -7.18 -8.07 -2.17
C LYS A 37 -7.09 -6.56 -1.98
N VAL A 38 -6.18 -5.90 -2.69
CA VAL A 38 -5.94 -4.46 -2.65
C VAL A 38 -6.07 -3.88 -4.05
N THR A 39 -6.83 -2.81 -4.19
CA THR A 39 -6.90 -1.99 -5.40
C THR A 39 -6.57 -0.54 -5.08
N PHE A 40 -5.89 0.10 -6.01
CA PHE A 40 -5.46 1.49 -5.91
C PHE A 40 -6.22 2.30 -6.96
N SER A 41 -6.75 3.46 -6.57
CA SER A 41 -7.28 4.40 -7.55
C SER A 41 -6.14 5.09 -8.29
N ASP A 42 -6.41 5.53 -9.51
CA ASP A 42 -5.61 6.58 -10.13
C ASP A 42 -5.62 7.82 -9.22
N ALA A 43 -4.48 8.51 -9.18
CA ALA A 43 -4.31 9.71 -8.37
C ALA A 43 -4.47 10.95 -9.25
N TYR A 44 -5.67 11.56 -9.22
CA TYR A 44 -5.97 12.75 -10.04
C TYR A 44 -5.69 14.05 -9.28
N PRO A 45 -5.17 15.09 -9.95
CA PRO A 45 -4.86 16.38 -9.32
C PRO A 45 -6.13 17.10 -8.85
N ILE A 46 -6.07 17.66 -7.64
CA ILE A 46 -7.20 18.34 -7.01
C ILE A 46 -6.80 19.68 -6.41
N ASP A 47 -7.79 20.59 -6.34
CA ASP A 47 -7.70 21.81 -5.57
C ASP A 47 -7.92 21.56 -4.06
N GLU A 48 -7.87 22.62 -3.26
CA GLU A 48 -8.10 22.58 -1.82
C GLU A 48 -9.49 22.04 -1.41
N ASN A 49 -10.47 22.14 -2.32
CA ASN A 49 -11.85 21.70 -2.16
C ASN A 49 -12.09 20.28 -2.71
N GLY A 50 -11.04 19.62 -3.23
CA GLY A 50 -11.12 18.26 -3.78
C GLY A 50 -11.70 18.18 -5.19
N LYS A 51 -11.81 19.29 -5.92
CA LYS A 51 -12.26 19.32 -7.32
C LYS A 51 -11.09 19.13 -8.28
N PRO A 52 -11.31 18.52 -9.46
CA PRO A 52 -10.27 18.39 -10.47
C PRO A 52 -9.62 19.73 -10.79
N PHE A 53 -8.28 19.76 -10.76
CA PHE A 53 -7.51 20.98 -10.89
C PHE A 53 -6.43 20.83 -11.96
N PRO A 54 -6.31 21.77 -12.92
CA PRO A 54 -5.23 21.75 -13.89
C PRO A 54 -3.90 22.09 -13.19
N PHE A 55 -2.86 21.32 -13.46
CA PHE A 55 -1.53 21.57 -12.93
C PHE A 55 -0.54 21.78 -14.09
N SER A 56 0.60 22.39 -13.77
CA SER A 56 1.70 22.56 -14.74
C SER A 56 2.89 21.71 -14.34
N PHE A 57 3.60 21.25 -15.37
CA PHE A 57 4.92 20.67 -15.20
C PHE A 57 5.99 21.77 -15.23
N ASP A 58 7.14 21.46 -14.65
CA ASP A 58 8.35 22.24 -14.84
C ASP A 58 9.46 21.35 -15.42
N ILE A 59 10.49 21.98 -15.97
CA ILE A 59 11.59 21.29 -16.63
C ILE A 59 12.87 21.55 -15.86
N LYS A 60 13.58 20.48 -15.52
CA LYS A 60 14.91 20.52 -14.93
C LYS A 60 15.94 19.92 -15.88
N THR A 61 16.90 20.72 -16.30
CA THR A 61 18.04 20.26 -17.10
C THR A 61 19.10 19.65 -16.19
N GLY A 62 19.68 18.53 -16.61
CA GLY A 62 20.77 17.85 -15.93
C GLY A 62 21.88 17.43 -16.90
N ILE A 63 23.05 17.18 -16.33
CA ILE A 63 24.20 16.59 -17.02
C ILE A 63 24.72 15.38 -16.24
N ALA A 64 25.45 14.50 -16.91
CA ALA A 64 26.23 13.44 -16.28
C ALA A 64 27.73 13.76 -16.38
N ILE A 65 28.44 13.58 -15.26
CA ILE A 65 29.88 13.80 -15.16
C ILE A 65 30.56 12.42 -15.12
N ASP A 66 31.56 12.24 -15.98
CA ASP A 66 32.42 11.06 -15.97
C ASP A 66 33.28 11.06 -14.70
N ARG A 67 33.18 10.00 -13.90
CA ARG A 67 33.86 9.90 -12.61
C ARG A 67 35.38 9.73 -12.72
N LYS A 68 35.89 9.28 -13.87
CA LYS A 68 37.32 9.08 -14.13
C LYS A 68 37.97 10.35 -14.65
N THR A 69 37.33 11.03 -15.59
CA THR A 69 37.92 12.20 -16.26
C THR A 69 37.49 13.53 -15.64
N GLY A 70 36.42 13.55 -14.86
CA GLY A 70 35.81 14.77 -14.34
C GLY A 70 35.10 15.62 -15.41
N ALA A 71 35.12 15.19 -16.67
CA ALA A 71 34.48 15.89 -17.78
C ALA A 71 32.99 15.54 -17.87
N VAL A 72 32.23 16.39 -18.57
CA VAL A 72 30.85 16.04 -18.95
C VAL A 72 30.89 14.85 -19.91
N TYR A 73 30.08 13.84 -19.62
CA TYR A 73 29.97 12.67 -20.49
C TYR A 73 29.33 13.07 -21.83
N SER A 74 29.81 12.51 -22.94
CA SER A 74 29.28 12.88 -24.27
C SER A 74 27.79 12.53 -24.37
N GLY A 75 26.96 13.46 -24.85
CA GLY A 75 25.49 13.29 -24.93
C GLY A 75 24.77 13.29 -23.58
N ALA A 76 25.42 13.76 -22.51
CA ALA A 76 24.86 13.66 -21.16
C ALA A 76 23.83 14.73 -20.78
N LEU A 77 23.53 15.67 -21.68
CA LEU A 77 22.47 16.65 -21.46
C LEU A 77 21.12 15.95 -21.52
N TYR A 78 20.36 16.02 -20.43
CA TYR A 78 18.99 15.53 -20.38
C TYR A 78 18.06 16.56 -19.75
N THR A 79 16.81 16.54 -20.17
CA THR A 79 15.73 17.33 -19.58
C THR A 79 14.77 16.39 -18.84
N LEU A 80 14.44 16.76 -17.61
CA LEU A 80 13.49 16.04 -16.77
C LEU A 80 12.25 16.91 -16.56
N GLU A 81 11.10 16.42 -16.98
CA GLU A 81 9.82 17.01 -16.65
C GLU A 81 9.34 16.49 -15.28
N TYR A 82 8.85 17.40 -14.44
CA TYR A 82 8.35 17.04 -13.11
C TYR A 82 7.17 17.90 -12.69
N VAL A 83 6.34 17.35 -11.81
CA VAL A 83 5.23 18.08 -11.18
C VAL A 83 5.78 19.00 -10.08
N LYS A 84 5.41 20.28 -10.11
CA LYS A 84 5.84 21.25 -9.09
C LYS A 84 5.38 20.81 -7.68
N PRO A 85 6.22 21.02 -6.64
CA PRO A 85 5.78 20.84 -5.26
C PRO A 85 4.53 21.68 -4.95
N GLY A 86 3.62 21.13 -4.15
CA GLY A 86 2.37 21.80 -3.76
C GLY A 86 1.14 21.35 -4.53
N VAL A 87 1.28 20.49 -5.56
CA VAL A 87 0.14 19.85 -6.21
C VAL A 87 -0.38 18.70 -5.35
N SER A 88 -1.68 18.72 -5.06
CA SER A 88 -2.38 17.69 -4.31
C SER A 88 -3.07 16.71 -5.25
N PHE A 89 -3.10 15.43 -4.87
CA PHE A 89 -3.75 14.38 -5.65
C PHE A 89 -4.74 13.60 -4.78
N LYS A 90 -5.90 13.29 -5.33
CA LYS A 90 -6.88 12.42 -4.67
C LYS A 90 -6.55 10.97 -4.95
N PHE A 91 -6.31 10.20 -3.90
CA PHE A 91 -5.91 8.81 -3.97
C PHE A 91 -6.70 7.98 -2.96
N SER A 92 -7.15 6.79 -3.35
CA SER A 92 -7.78 5.83 -2.44
C SER A 92 -7.20 4.43 -2.61
N ILE A 93 -7.12 3.73 -1.47
CA ILE A 93 -6.78 2.31 -1.38
C ILE A 93 -8.04 1.58 -0.93
N HIS A 94 -8.45 0.56 -1.68
CA HIS A 94 -9.58 -0.30 -1.32
C HIS A 94 -9.06 -1.69 -1.01
N CYS A 95 -9.36 -2.18 0.19
CA CYS A 95 -9.00 -3.53 0.62
C CYS A 95 -10.27 -4.36 0.82
N THR A 96 -10.25 -5.63 0.42
CA THR A 96 -11.38 -6.56 0.61
C THR A 96 -10.89 -7.86 1.23
N ASN A 97 -11.45 -8.23 2.40
CA ASN A 97 -11.07 -9.45 3.15
C ASN A 97 -9.55 -9.58 3.30
N LEU A 98 -8.89 -8.49 3.68
CA LEU A 98 -7.45 -8.44 3.89
C LEU A 98 -7.18 -8.53 5.40
N PRO A 99 -6.34 -9.48 5.86
CA PRO A 99 -6.07 -9.65 7.29
C PRO A 99 -5.38 -8.41 7.87
N ASN A 100 -5.53 -8.21 9.18
CA ASN A 100 -5.04 -7.01 9.87
C ASN A 100 -3.52 -6.88 9.78
N TYR A 101 -2.76 -7.98 9.82
CA TYR A 101 -1.30 -7.92 9.59
C TYR A 101 -0.94 -7.40 8.20
N ALA A 102 -1.72 -7.74 7.17
CA ALA A 102 -1.47 -7.28 5.79
C ALA A 102 -1.91 -5.83 5.59
N LEU A 103 -2.97 -5.39 6.26
CA LEU A 103 -3.30 -3.97 6.39
C LEU A 103 -2.16 -3.21 7.09
N GLY A 104 -1.54 -3.82 8.10
CA GLY A 104 -0.37 -3.30 8.80
C GLY A 104 0.88 -3.16 7.94
N LEU A 105 1.09 -4.06 6.97
CA LEU A 105 2.14 -3.91 5.95
C LEU A 105 1.89 -2.65 5.10
N LEU A 106 0.66 -2.44 4.64
CA LEU A 106 0.31 -1.22 3.89
C LEU A 106 0.48 0.03 4.74
N ALA A 107 0.03 -0.01 5.99
CA ALA A 107 0.20 1.07 6.96
C ALA A 107 1.68 1.42 7.15
N THR A 108 2.55 0.41 7.30
CA THR A 108 4.01 0.60 7.43
C THR A 108 4.57 1.35 6.22
N VAL A 109 4.20 0.94 5.00
CA VAL A 109 4.65 1.63 3.77
C VAL A 109 4.12 3.07 3.71
N MET A 110 2.87 3.30 4.11
CA MET A 110 2.31 4.66 4.17
C MET A 110 3.06 5.55 5.18
N SER A 111 3.41 5.00 6.35
CA SER A 111 4.22 5.69 7.35
C SER A 111 5.63 6.03 6.83
N MET A 112 6.29 5.07 6.16
CA MET A 112 7.59 5.32 5.51
C MET A 112 7.53 6.37 4.40
N ILE A 113 6.42 6.44 3.65
CA ILE A 113 6.21 7.51 2.66
C ILE A 113 6.03 8.85 3.38
N GLN A 114 5.25 8.88 4.46
CA GLN A 114 4.99 10.09 5.24
C GLN A 114 6.25 10.68 5.87
N THR A 115 7.16 9.83 6.37
CA THR A 115 8.46 10.26 6.93
C THR A 115 9.50 10.58 5.86
N GLY A 116 9.25 10.21 4.59
CA GLY A 116 10.16 10.43 3.47
C GLY A 116 11.21 9.33 3.28
N ASP A 117 11.14 8.24 4.03
CA ASP A 117 12.00 7.06 3.88
C ASP A 117 11.75 6.36 2.53
N VAL A 118 10.50 6.38 2.06
CA VAL A 118 10.10 5.87 0.75
C VAL A 118 9.65 7.01 -0.15
N LYS A 119 10.30 7.11 -1.31
CA LYS A 119 9.93 8.03 -2.39
C LYS A 119 9.28 7.30 -3.56
N ILE A 120 8.41 7.97 -4.30
CA ILE A 120 7.66 7.42 -5.44
C ILE A 120 8.26 7.91 -6.77
N GLY A 121 8.28 7.05 -7.79
CA GLY A 121 8.71 7.43 -9.14
C GLY A 121 10.23 7.42 -9.37
N GLY A 122 10.69 8.13 -10.39
CA GLY A 122 12.09 8.20 -10.81
C GLY A 122 12.91 9.23 -10.04
N PHE A 123 14.24 9.22 -10.24
CA PHE A 123 15.16 10.26 -9.75
C PHE A 123 15.13 10.53 -8.23
N LYS A 124 14.75 9.53 -7.43
CA LYS A 124 14.63 9.60 -5.96
C LYS A 124 15.89 10.10 -5.25
N THR A 125 17.06 9.66 -5.72
CA THR A 125 18.38 10.05 -5.20
C THR A 125 18.78 11.49 -5.55
N ARG A 126 18.06 12.13 -6.48
CA ARG A 126 18.30 13.51 -6.92
C ARG A 126 17.25 14.50 -6.37
N GLY A 127 16.54 14.09 -5.32
CA GLY A 127 15.58 14.93 -4.60
C GLY A 127 14.14 14.86 -5.10
N LEU A 128 13.81 14.03 -6.09
CA LEU A 128 12.43 13.86 -6.58
C LEU A 128 11.65 12.76 -5.84
N GLY A 129 10.33 12.76 -6.00
CA GLY A 129 9.46 11.67 -5.55
C GLY A 129 9.04 11.72 -4.09
N GLY A 130 9.37 12.79 -3.36
CA GLY A 130 8.87 13.02 -2.01
C GLY A 130 7.40 13.43 -2.06
N ILE A 131 6.56 12.68 -1.36
CA ILE A 131 5.14 13.00 -1.17
C ILE A 131 4.77 12.84 0.31
N ARG A 132 3.61 13.34 0.71
CA ARG A 132 3.02 13.12 2.03
C ARG A 132 1.52 12.94 1.89
N PHE A 133 0.90 12.26 2.85
CA PHE A 133 -0.54 12.15 2.91
C PHE A 133 -1.12 13.32 3.71
N GLU A 134 -2.10 14.00 3.11
CA GLU A 134 -2.90 15.03 3.78
C GLU A 134 -4.36 14.58 3.82
N LYS A 135 -5.11 15.04 4.83
CA LYS A 135 -6.54 14.74 5.01
C LYS A 135 -6.84 13.22 4.96
N LEU A 136 -6.03 12.42 5.65
CA LEU A 136 -6.19 10.97 5.71
C LEU A 136 -7.55 10.59 6.31
N PHE A 137 -8.26 9.70 5.61
CA PHE A 137 -9.57 9.20 5.97
C PHE A 137 -9.60 7.68 5.82
N ILE A 138 -10.04 6.97 6.85
CA ILE A 138 -10.19 5.52 6.85
C ILE A 138 -11.64 5.18 7.16
N ARG A 139 -12.20 4.25 6.39
CA ARG A 139 -13.46 3.60 6.72
C ARG A 139 -13.38 2.10 6.54
N ALA A 140 -13.97 1.36 7.47
CA ALA A 140 -14.05 -0.09 7.42
C ALA A 140 -15.47 -0.55 7.72
N ARG A 141 -15.89 -1.64 7.10
CA ARG A 141 -17.15 -2.34 7.39
C ARG A 141 -16.94 -3.84 7.20
N ASP A 142 -17.81 -4.62 7.81
CA ASP A 142 -17.76 -6.07 7.73
C ASP A 142 -19.18 -6.66 7.67
N LEU A 143 -19.28 -7.96 7.35
CA LEU A 143 -20.52 -8.75 7.35
C LEU A 143 -20.35 -9.98 8.27
N PRO A 144 -21.21 -10.20 9.28
CA PRO A 144 -22.32 -9.33 9.71
C PRO A 144 -21.85 -7.94 10.14
N LYS A 145 -22.81 -7.00 10.18
CA LYS A 145 -22.55 -5.59 10.46
C LYS A 145 -21.70 -5.44 11.72
N ILE A 146 -20.70 -4.56 11.66
CA ILE A 146 -19.85 -4.26 12.82
C ILE A 146 -20.70 -3.61 13.91
N GLU A 147 -20.69 -4.22 15.10
CA GLU A 147 -21.39 -3.74 16.30
C GLU A 147 -20.43 -3.21 17.38
N SER A 148 -19.13 -3.53 17.27
CA SER A 148 -18.07 -3.08 18.18
C SER A 148 -16.93 -2.44 17.38
N PRO A 149 -16.12 -1.54 17.97
CA PRO A 149 -15.00 -0.89 17.27
C PRO A 149 -13.79 -1.84 17.10
N ILE A 150 -14.02 -3.13 16.83
CA ILE A 150 -12.97 -4.14 16.72
C ILE A 150 -12.91 -4.63 15.26
N LEU A 151 -11.73 -4.60 14.67
CA LEU A 151 -11.46 -5.32 13.43
C LEU A 151 -11.19 -6.78 13.75
N ARG A 152 -11.96 -7.69 13.15
CA ARG A 152 -11.83 -9.14 13.37
C ARG A 152 -10.56 -9.68 12.74
N SER A 153 -10.02 -10.74 13.33
CA SER A 153 -8.97 -11.54 12.72
C SER A 153 -9.55 -12.37 11.57
N LEU A 154 -8.83 -12.45 10.45
CA LEU A 154 -9.24 -13.24 9.29
C LEU A 154 -8.45 -14.54 9.11
N GLU A 155 -7.41 -14.76 9.93
CA GLU A 155 -6.50 -15.92 9.81
C GLU A 155 -6.08 -16.41 11.20
N GLU A 156 -6.51 -17.62 11.56
CA GLU A 156 -6.23 -18.22 12.86
C GLU A 156 -4.73 -18.44 13.08
N GLY A 157 -4.22 -18.02 14.24
CA GLY A 157 -2.83 -18.23 14.65
C GLY A 157 -1.79 -17.37 13.93
N VAL A 158 -2.23 -16.45 13.05
CA VAL A 158 -1.36 -15.49 12.34
C VAL A 158 -1.87 -14.07 12.46
N ASP A 159 -3.18 -13.86 12.31
CA ASP A 159 -3.80 -12.54 12.35
C ASP A 159 -4.43 -12.27 13.73
N GLU A 160 -4.41 -11.01 14.15
CA GLU A 160 -4.91 -10.59 15.46
C GLU A 160 -6.08 -9.62 15.30
N GLU A 161 -7.01 -9.65 16.25
CA GLU A 161 -8.06 -8.64 16.33
C GLU A 161 -7.45 -7.28 16.70
N VAL A 162 -8.02 -6.21 16.16
CA VAL A 162 -7.55 -4.84 16.43
C VAL A 162 -8.65 -4.04 17.06
N ASP A 163 -8.48 -3.75 18.35
CA ASP A 163 -9.36 -2.85 19.07
C ASP A 163 -9.08 -1.39 18.64
N LEU A 164 -10.07 -0.74 18.03
CA LEU A 164 -10.02 0.66 17.60
C LEU A 164 -10.86 1.57 18.52
N SER A 165 -11.18 1.11 19.73
CA SER A 165 -11.86 1.93 20.74
C SER A 165 -11.18 3.29 20.91
N ASN A 166 -11.98 4.34 20.97
CA ASN A 166 -11.56 5.74 21.05
C ASN A 166 -10.80 6.29 19.82
N LEU A 167 -10.59 5.49 18.78
CA LEU A 167 -9.97 5.93 17.51
C LEU A 167 -10.98 6.09 16.37
N VAL A 168 -12.13 5.42 16.46
CA VAL A 168 -13.14 5.39 15.40
C VAL A 168 -14.50 5.79 15.91
N THR A 169 -15.31 6.37 15.01
CA THR A 169 -16.75 6.51 15.19
C THR A 169 -17.46 5.37 14.45
N LEU A 170 -18.36 4.67 15.13
CA LEU A 170 -19.24 3.68 14.51
C LEU A 170 -20.52 4.37 14.03
N LYS A 171 -20.74 4.41 12.72
CA LYS A 171 -21.96 4.96 12.11
C LYS A 171 -22.47 4.02 11.04
N ASP A 172 -23.71 3.55 11.19
CA ASP A 172 -24.37 2.67 10.21
C ASP A 172 -23.54 1.43 9.82
N GLY A 173 -22.75 0.88 10.77
CA GLY A 173 -21.89 -0.30 10.54
C GLY A 173 -20.55 0.01 9.90
N TRP A 174 -20.23 1.30 9.71
CA TRP A 174 -18.92 1.77 9.32
C TRP A 174 -18.15 2.24 10.53
N LEU A 175 -16.93 1.74 10.69
CA LEU A 175 -15.91 2.36 11.51
C LEU A 175 -15.25 3.46 10.69
N ILE A 176 -15.21 4.69 11.21
CA ILE A 176 -14.70 5.86 10.51
C ILE A 176 -13.62 6.53 11.37
N ALA A 177 -12.47 6.82 10.77
CA ALA A 177 -11.39 7.59 11.39
C ALA A 177 -10.88 8.66 10.42
N GLU A 178 -10.54 9.83 10.95
CA GLU A 178 -10.04 10.96 10.17
C GLU A 178 -8.82 11.59 10.85
N GLY A 179 -7.95 12.23 10.07
CA GLY A 179 -6.84 13.02 10.60
C GLY A 179 -5.90 12.23 11.51
N SER A 180 -5.66 12.73 12.71
CA SER A 180 -4.78 12.08 13.71
C SER A 180 -5.30 10.71 14.14
N SER A 181 -6.61 10.55 14.28
CA SER A 181 -7.21 9.25 14.62
C SER A 181 -6.97 8.22 13.52
N ALA A 182 -7.04 8.61 12.25
CA ALA A 182 -6.71 7.71 11.14
C ALA A 182 -5.25 7.24 11.19
N TRP A 183 -4.31 8.13 11.50
CA TRP A 183 -2.91 7.74 11.72
C TRP A 183 -2.74 6.79 12.91
N ASN A 184 -3.51 6.98 13.98
CA ASN A 184 -3.47 6.08 15.14
C ASN A 184 -4.01 4.69 14.80
N VAL A 185 -5.03 4.59 13.94
CA VAL A 185 -5.52 3.32 13.39
C VAL A 185 -4.41 2.63 12.59
N LEU A 186 -3.73 3.35 11.69
CA LEU A 186 -2.59 2.80 10.93
C LEU A 186 -1.50 2.27 11.86
N ARG A 187 -1.14 3.01 12.92
CA ARG A 187 -0.15 2.56 13.91
C ARG A 187 -0.56 1.27 14.61
N LYS A 188 -1.83 1.13 15.01
CA LYS A 188 -2.32 -0.15 15.58
C LYS A 188 -2.19 -1.32 14.60
N LEU A 189 -2.47 -1.09 13.32
CA LEU A 189 -2.30 -2.11 12.28
C LEU A 189 -0.82 -2.46 12.07
N GLU A 190 0.07 -1.48 12.09
CA GLU A 190 1.53 -1.71 12.02
C GLU A 190 2.01 -2.61 13.15
N GLU A 191 1.51 -2.42 14.37
CA GLU A 191 1.86 -3.28 15.50
C GLU A 191 1.50 -4.76 15.23
N VAL A 192 0.32 -5.03 14.67
CA VAL A 192 -0.07 -6.40 14.26
C VAL A 192 0.88 -6.95 13.21
N TRP A 193 1.27 -6.14 12.23
CA TRP A 193 2.26 -6.54 11.23
C TRP A 193 3.61 -6.93 11.85
N TRP A 194 4.07 -6.22 12.88
CA TRP A 194 5.30 -6.53 13.60
C TRP A 194 5.20 -7.78 14.49
N ARG A 195 4.02 -8.04 15.07
CA ARG A 195 3.77 -9.23 15.91
C ARG A 195 3.55 -10.52 15.13
N ALA A 196 2.97 -10.46 13.93
CA ALA A 196 2.70 -11.63 13.09
C ALA A 196 3.95 -12.50 12.76
N GLY A 197 5.15 -11.95 12.97
CA GLY A 197 6.41 -12.69 12.92
C GLY A 197 6.68 -13.36 11.55
N PRO A 198 7.59 -14.35 11.49
CA PRO A 198 7.86 -15.10 10.26
C PRO A 198 6.60 -15.80 9.73
N LYS A 199 5.69 -16.30 10.58
CA LYS A 199 4.49 -17.03 10.12
C LYS A 199 3.59 -16.19 9.20
N GLY A 200 3.41 -14.89 9.49
CA GLY A 200 2.72 -13.96 8.59
C GLY A 200 3.61 -13.43 7.45
N ARG A 201 4.94 -13.38 7.64
CA ARG A 201 5.91 -12.74 6.72
C ARG A 201 6.57 -13.70 5.72
N SER A 202 6.58 -15.00 5.98
CA SER A 202 7.35 -16.01 5.25
C SER A 202 6.47 -17.17 4.77
N ASN A 203 6.18 -17.15 3.47
CA ASN A 203 6.41 -18.32 2.62
C ASN A 203 7.61 -18.08 1.69
N GLN A 204 8.45 -17.07 1.99
CA GLN A 204 9.70 -16.83 1.28
C GLN A 204 10.85 -17.53 1.98
N THR A 205 10.89 -18.86 1.86
CA THR A 205 12.14 -19.59 2.07
C THR A 205 12.17 -20.78 1.13
N GLU A 206 13.26 -20.86 0.36
CA GLU A 206 13.64 -21.92 -0.60
C GLU A 206 13.10 -21.83 -2.03
N SER A 207 13.42 -20.74 -2.73
CA SER A 207 13.87 -20.88 -4.13
C SER A 207 15.39 -20.96 -4.07
N LYS A 208 15.93 -22.19 -3.98
CA LYS A 208 17.37 -22.43 -4.09
C LYS A 208 17.88 -21.86 -5.42
N ARG A 209 19.05 -21.22 -5.34
CA ARG A 209 19.92 -20.92 -6.48
C ARG A 209 20.29 -22.20 -7.22
#